data_AF-A0A7V9E5Z6-F1
#
_entry.id   AF-A0A7V9E5Z6-F1
#
_cell.length_a   1.000
_cell.length_b   1.000
_cell.length_c   1.000
_cell.angle_alpha   90.00
_cell.angle_beta   90.00
_cell.angle_gamma   90.00
#
_symmetry.space_group_name_H-M   'P 1'
#
loop_
_entity.id
_entity.type
_entity.pdbx_description
1 polymer ?
#
loop_
_entity_poly.entity_id
_entity_poly.type
_entity_poly.pdbx_seq_one_letter_code
_entity_poly.pdbx_strand_id
1 'polypeptide(L)'
;MTLTARPARASLTHAWQHRLLGVVFYGGLALLMFLILTTLLDRVLPTDLANRLGYNSEGYTLALVVCAWIQAVRPRLSEPLRWWIALAAGLGCAAIGLGLYASELPSQLKTLNETFIALALILPYLTLARPLRRWVPLAISTGVAAAVVLGVVLGSRQSPFVLLAETMAMLFLVPLALDVVDRAILEPRAPTSAVRRYGWYAMLVVVPLAVVLLGTDARSGDGFAVVLDYLGRVHESVIGVLLVHVYLAVGLRRSGSPLPASPHRSESRD
;
A
#
# COMPACT_ATOMS: atom_id res chain seq x y z
N MET A 1 49.46 -6.76 -12.02
CA MET A 1 48.45 -7.03 -10.99
C MET A 1 47.98 -5.68 -10.45
N THR A 2 46.92 -5.13 -11.03
CA THR A 2 46.55 -3.71 -10.85
C THR A 2 45.43 -3.61 -9.81
N LEU A 3 45.80 -3.23 -8.58
CA LEU A 3 44.87 -2.90 -7.51
C LEU A 3 44.18 -1.56 -7.85
N THR A 4 43.07 -1.63 -8.58
CA THR A 4 42.19 -0.47 -8.74
C THR A 4 41.48 -0.22 -7.40
N ALA A 5 42.03 0.67 -6.59
CA ALA A 5 41.43 1.17 -5.37
C ALA A 5 40.06 1.80 -5.69
N ARG A 6 38.98 1.13 -5.26
CA ARG A 6 37.61 1.63 -5.44
C ARG A 6 37.40 2.84 -4.51
N PRO A 7 36.85 3.97 -4.99
CA PRO A 7 36.70 5.17 -4.17
C PRO A 7 35.68 4.95 -3.04
N ALA A 8 36.17 4.82 -1.81
CA ALA A 8 35.37 4.62 -0.60
C ALA A 8 34.45 5.82 -0.24
N ARG A 9 34.63 6.99 -0.88
CA ARG A 9 33.87 8.21 -0.54
C ARG A 9 32.42 8.22 -1.06
N ALA A 10 32.10 7.46 -2.12
CA ALA A 10 30.75 7.47 -2.69
C ALA A 10 29.71 6.72 -1.83
N SER A 11 30.13 5.84 -0.90
CA SER A 11 29.20 5.01 -0.13
C SER A 11 28.56 5.74 1.06
N LEU A 12 29.24 6.72 1.66
CA LEU A 12 28.78 7.39 2.88
C LEU A 12 27.62 8.35 2.61
N THR A 13 27.69 9.14 1.53
CA THR A 13 26.65 10.12 1.18
C THR A 13 25.29 9.47 0.92
N HIS A 14 25.27 8.32 0.24
CA HIS A 14 24.05 7.56 -0.02
C HIS A 14 23.43 6.97 1.26
N ALA A 15 24.25 6.47 2.19
CA ALA A 15 23.74 5.92 3.45
C ALA A 15 23.05 6.99 4.31
N TRP A 16 23.62 8.20 4.38
CA TRP A 16 23.02 9.33 5.09
C TRP A 16 21.70 9.79 4.45
N GLN A 17 21.64 9.89 3.12
CA GLN A 17 20.43 10.25 2.40
C GLN A 17 19.27 9.26 2.68
N HIS A 18 19.55 7.96 2.63
CA HIS A 18 18.51 6.94 2.91
C HIS A 18 18.04 6.98 4.37
N ARG A 19 18.94 7.24 5.32
CA ARG A 19 18.57 7.39 6.74
C ARG A 19 17.71 8.63 6.96
N LEU A 20 18.13 9.78 6.43
CA LEU A 20 17.38 11.02 6.53
C LEU A 20 15.99 10.87 5.92
N LEU A 21 15.89 10.29 4.72
CA LEU A 21 14.61 10.00 4.09
C LEU A 21 13.73 9.10 4.95
N GLY A 22 14.28 8.04 5.55
CA GLY A 22 13.53 7.18 6.46
C GLY A 22 13.03 7.92 7.69
N VAL A 23 13.87 8.76 8.31
CA VAL A 23 13.48 9.60 9.45
C VAL A 23 12.36 10.56 9.07
N VAL A 24 12.48 11.24 7.93
CA VAL A 24 11.44 12.18 7.45
C VAL A 24 10.15 11.43 7.13
N PHE A 25 10.22 10.26 6.47
CA PHE A 25 9.04 9.49 6.11
C PHE A 25 8.32 8.91 7.33
N TYR A 26 9.02 8.13 8.16
CA TYR A 26 8.41 7.49 9.34
C TYR A 26 8.07 8.51 10.42
N GLY A 27 8.96 9.46 10.69
CA GLY A 27 8.71 10.52 11.67
C GLY A 27 7.58 11.45 11.23
N GLY A 28 7.55 11.82 9.95
CA GLY A 28 6.47 12.62 9.37
C GLY A 28 5.12 11.92 9.41
N LEU A 29 5.04 10.64 8.99
CA LEU A 29 3.78 9.89 9.05
C LEU A 29 3.34 9.60 10.49
N ALA A 30 4.25 9.24 11.39
CA ALA A 30 3.92 9.01 12.80
C ALA A 30 3.43 10.29 13.48
N LEU A 31 4.07 11.44 13.20
CA LEU A 31 3.62 12.74 13.70
C LEU A 31 2.24 13.10 13.13
N LEU A 32 2.04 12.93 11.81
CA LEU A 32 0.74 13.18 11.18
C LEU A 32 -0.36 12.32 11.81
N MET A 33 -0.11 11.02 11.97
CA MET A 33 -1.03 10.10 12.64
C MET A 33 -1.32 10.53 14.08
N PHE A 34 -0.30 10.91 14.85
CA PHE A 34 -0.49 11.43 16.20
C PHE A 34 -1.40 12.66 16.20
N LEU A 35 -1.19 13.62 15.30
CA LEU A 35 -2.01 14.83 15.20
C LEU A 35 -3.46 14.53 14.80
N ILE A 36 -3.68 13.57 13.90
CA ILE A 36 -5.02 13.11 13.49
C ILE A 36 -5.73 12.43 14.67
N LEU A 37 -5.08 11.45 15.29
CA LEU A 37 -5.68 10.65 16.37
C LEU A 37 -5.95 11.45 17.65
N THR A 38 -5.21 12.54 17.85
CA THR A 38 -5.42 13.47 18.98
C THR A 38 -6.30 14.66 18.63
N THR A 39 -6.82 14.76 17.41
CA THR A 39 -7.61 15.90 16.89
C THR A 39 -6.89 17.25 16.97
N LEU A 40 -5.57 17.25 17.17
CA LEU A 40 -4.77 18.47 17.24
C LEU A 40 -4.65 19.17 15.88
N LEU A 41 -4.91 18.44 14.80
CA LEU A 41 -4.86 18.97 13.44
C LEU A 41 -5.84 20.14 13.22
N ASP A 42 -7.00 20.10 13.87
CA ASP A 42 -8.03 21.15 13.81
C ASP A 42 -7.58 22.49 14.39
N ARG A 43 -6.51 22.49 15.20
CA ARG A 43 -5.94 23.71 15.80
C ARG A 43 -4.92 24.39 14.89
N VAL A 44 -4.40 23.68 13.90
CA VAL A 44 -3.26 24.12 13.08
C VAL A 44 -3.66 24.35 11.63
N LEU A 45 -4.65 23.58 11.14
CA LEU A 45 -5.11 23.65 9.76
C LEU A 45 -6.58 24.10 9.67
N PRO A 46 -7.00 24.67 8.53
CA PRO A 46 -8.42 24.88 8.25
C PRO A 46 -9.19 23.56 8.37
N THR A 47 -10.41 23.61 8.93
CA THR A 47 -11.24 22.43 9.24
C THR A 47 -11.41 21.49 8.04
N ASP A 48 -11.62 22.03 6.84
CA ASP A 48 -11.77 21.21 5.63
C ASP A 48 -10.50 20.40 5.30
N LEU A 49 -9.32 20.99 5.51
CA LEU A 49 -8.05 20.32 5.25
C LEU A 49 -7.75 19.30 6.36
N ALA A 50 -8.03 19.65 7.61
CA ALA A 50 -7.88 18.75 8.75
C ALA A 50 -8.76 17.50 8.57
N ASN A 51 -10.02 17.68 8.19
CA ASN A 51 -10.95 16.58 7.88
C ASN A 51 -10.44 15.72 6.73
N ARG A 52 -10.02 16.32 5.60
CA ARG A 52 -9.48 15.57 4.45
C ARG A 52 -8.24 14.74 4.80
N LEU A 53 -7.34 15.28 5.61
CA LEU A 53 -6.17 14.53 6.08
C LEU A 53 -6.58 13.46 7.10
N GLY A 54 -7.52 13.76 7.98
CA GLY A 54 -8.04 12.85 9.00
C GLY A 54 -8.70 11.61 8.42
N TYR A 55 -9.46 11.77 7.33
CA TYR A 55 -10.07 10.62 6.64
C TYR A 55 -9.01 9.60 6.27
N ASN A 56 -7.93 10.02 5.58
CA ASN A 56 -6.85 9.18 5.05
C ASN A 56 -5.93 8.45 6.07
N SER A 57 -6.30 8.43 7.36
CA SER A 57 -5.53 7.83 8.44
C SER A 57 -5.25 6.33 8.24
N GLU A 58 -6.18 5.61 7.59
CA GLU A 58 -6.03 4.21 7.23
C GLU A 58 -4.90 3.98 6.22
N GLY A 59 -4.92 4.78 5.14
CA GLY A 59 -3.86 4.77 4.14
C GLY A 59 -2.47 5.09 4.73
N TYR A 60 -2.39 6.05 5.66
CA TYR A 60 -1.14 6.38 6.34
C TYR A 60 -0.64 5.25 7.24
N THR A 61 -1.56 4.59 7.95
CA THR A 61 -1.25 3.43 8.80
C THR A 61 -0.74 2.26 7.97
N LEU A 62 -1.43 1.94 6.86
CA LEU A 62 -0.99 0.93 5.91
C LEU A 62 0.43 1.23 5.42
N ALA A 63 0.68 2.46 4.96
CA ALA A 63 1.96 2.87 4.42
C ALA A 63 3.09 2.74 5.44
N LEU A 64 2.86 3.18 6.68
CA LEU A 64 3.82 3.10 7.78
C LEU A 64 4.18 1.64 8.07
N VAL A 65 3.19 0.78 8.27
CA VAL A 65 3.41 -0.61 8.66
C VAL A 65 4.01 -1.43 7.51
N VAL A 66 3.48 -1.31 6.29
CA VAL A 66 3.99 -2.05 5.12
C VAL A 66 5.42 -1.65 4.79
N CYS A 67 5.74 -0.34 4.79
CA CYS A 67 7.11 0.11 4.54
C CYS A 67 8.08 -0.37 5.63
N ALA A 68 7.69 -0.25 6.91
CA ALA A 68 8.49 -0.73 8.03
C ALA A 68 8.72 -2.24 7.93
N TRP A 69 7.70 -3.02 7.57
CA TRP A 69 7.83 -4.46 7.39
C TRP A 69 8.80 -4.80 6.26
N ILE A 70 8.64 -4.20 5.08
CA ILE A 70 9.47 -4.48 3.89
C ILE A 70 10.92 -4.01 4.07
N GLN A 71 11.14 -2.86 4.73
CA GLN A 71 12.46 -2.28 4.91
C GLN A 71 13.21 -2.89 6.10
N ALA A 72 12.52 -3.07 7.23
CA ALA A 72 13.18 -3.36 8.50
C ALA A 72 12.97 -4.80 8.99
N VAL A 73 11.76 -5.34 8.87
CA VAL A 73 11.47 -6.66 9.44
C VAL A 73 11.89 -7.75 8.46
N ARG A 74 11.27 -7.80 7.28
CA ARG A 74 11.43 -8.86 6.28
C ARG A 74 12.90 -9.22 5.98
N PRO A 75 13.83 -8.26 5.74
CA PRO A 75 15.22 -8.60 5.41
C PRO A 75 16.02 -9.25 6.54
N ARG A 76 15.54 -9.16 7.79
CA ARG A 76 16.22 -9.67 8.99
C ARG A 76 15.67 -11.01 9.47
N LEU A 77 14.61 -11.52 8.84
CA LEU A 77 13.99 -12.78 9.23
C LEU A 77 14.75 -13.98 8.64
N SER A 78 15.22 -14.87 9.53
CA SER A 78 15.73 -16.18 9.15
C SER A 78 14.60 -17.08 8.66
N GLU A 79 14.88 -18.01 7.73
CA GLU A 79 13.87 -18.90 7.14
C GLU A 79 12.96 -19.62 8.16
N PRO A 80 13.47 -20.23 9.27
CA PRO A 80 12.60 -20.95 10.20
C PRO A 80 11.70 -20.03 11.04
N LEU A 81 12.15 -18.83 11.39
CA LEU A 81 11.39 -17.89 12.23
C LEU A 81 10.48 -16.97 11.39
N ARG A 82 10.76 -16.87 10.10
CA ARG A 82 10.09 -15.96 9.17
C ARG A 82 8.57 -16.11 9.21
N TRP A 83 8.08 -17.36 9.13
CA TRP A 83 6.65 -17.64 9.14
C TRP A 83 5.99 -17.37 10.49
N TRP A 84 6.64 -17.76 11.58
CA TRP A 84 6.10 -17.56 12.91
C TRP A 84 6.00 -16.09 13.28
N ILE A 85 7.03 -15.29 12.95
CA ILE A 85 7.01 -13.85 13.20
C ILE A 85 5.93 -13.16 12.35
N ALA A 86 5.77 -13.55 11.09
CA ALA A 86 4.73 -12.98 10.23
C ALA A 86 3.32 -13.37 10.69
N LEU A 87 3.12 -14.62 11.12
CA LEU A 87 1.86 -15.08 11.68
C LEU A 87 1.54 -14.36 13.00
N ALA A 88 2.52 -14.24 13.90
CA ALA A 88 2.35 -13.52 15.16
C ALA A 88 2.02 -12.04 14.92
N ALA A 89 2.72 -11.37 13.99
CA ALA A 89 2.40 -10.00 13.61
C ALA A 89 1.00 -9.89 12.98
N GLY A 90 0.62 -10.84 12.13
CA GLY A 90 -0.71 -10.90 11.54
C GLY A 90 -1.82 -11.06 12.57
N LEU A 91 -1.65 -12.01 13.51
CA LEU A 91 -2.57 -12.21 14.64
C LEU A 91 -2.63 -10.99 15.57
N GLY A 92 -1.51 -10.33 15.82
CA GLY A 92 -1.46 -9.07 16.56
C GLY A 92 -2.27 -7.97 15.87
N CYS A 93 -2.12 -7.81 14.55
CA CYS A 93 -2.92 -6.86 13.78
C CYS A 93 -4.41 -7.22 13.81
N ALA A 94 -4.77 -8.51 13.68
CA ALA A 94 -6.16 -8.94 13.80
C ALA A 94 -6.75 -8.62 15.17
N ALA A 95 -6.01 -8.88 16.25
CA ALA A 95 -6.45 -8.58 17.61
C ALA A 95 -6.65 -7.07 17.82
N ILE A 96 -5.74 -6.23 17.31
CA ILE A 96 -5.88 -4.77 17.36
C ILE A 96 -7.11 -4.35 16.56
N GLY A 97 -7.28 -4.82 15.32
CA GLY A 97 -8.41 -4.46 14.47
C GLY A 97 -9.75 -4.86 15.08
N LEU A 98 -9.88 -6.09 15.59
CA LEU A 98 -11.08 -6.55 16.28
C LEU A 98 -11.34 -5.78 17.58
N GLY A 99 -10.27 -5.44 18.32
CA GLY A 99 -10.36 -4.62 19.52
C GLY A 99 -10.88 -3.21 19.22
N LEU A 100 -10.35 -2.55 18.18
CA LEU A 100 -10.83 -1.24 17.73
C LEU A 100 -12.29 -1.29 17.28
N TYR A 101 -12.66 -2.32 16.51
CA TYR A 101 -14.04 -2.54 16.06
C TYR A 101 -15.02 -2.69 17.22
N ALA A 102 -14.66 -3.46 18.25
CA ALA A 102 -15.51 -3.71 19.42
C ALA A 102 -15.48 -2.59 20.48
N SER A 103 -14.57 -1.62 20.36
CA SER A 103 -14.38 -0.58 21.37
C SER A 103 -15.44 0.53 21.32
N GLU A 104 -15.46 1.39 22.35
CA GLU A 104 -16.21 2.65 22.37
C GLU A 104 -15.33 3.87 22.09
N LEU A 105 -14.15 3.66 21.48
CA LEU A 105 -13.21 4.73 21.17
C LEU A 105 -13.79 5.75 20.15
N PRO A 106 -13.20 6.96 20.07
CA PRO A 106 -13.52 7.92 19.03
C PRO A 106 -13.49 7.31 17.62
N SER A 107 -14.35 7.82 16.74
CA SER A 107 -14.51 7.28 15.38
C SER A 107 -13.20 7.23 14.59
N GLN A 108 -12.30 8.21 14.79
CA GLN A 108 -10.98 8.27 14.14
C GLN A 108 -10.07 7.10 14.51
N LEU A 109 -10.22 6.54 15.71
CA LEU A 109 -9.49 5.34 16.13
C LEU A 109 -10.19 4.08 15.64
N LYS A 110 -11.53 4.09 15.61
CA LYS A 110 -12.32 2.95 15.18
C LYS A 110 -12.07 2.59 13.73
N THR A 111 -12.01 3.56 12.82
CA THR A 111 -11.77 3.31 11.38
C THR A 111 -10.49 2.52 11.13
N LEU A 112 -9.42 2.78 11.91
CA LEU A 112 -8.18 2.00 11.78
C LEU A 112 -8.36 0.47 11.90
N ASN A 113 -9.49 -0.02 12.43
CA ASN A 113 -9.82 -1.44 12.44
C ASN A 113 -9.69 -2.11 11.08
N GLU A 114 -10.19 -1.49 10.00
CA GLU A 114 -10.17 -2.05 8.65
C GLU A 114 -8.74 -2.26 8.16
N THR A 115 -7.90 -1.22 8.28
CA THR A 115 -6.47 -1.31 7.98
C THR A 115 -5.77 -2.41 8.78
N PHE A 116 -6.02 -2.53 10.09
CA PHE A 116 -5.40 -3.57 10.91
C PHE A 116 -5.88 -4.98 10.54
N ILE A 117 -7.16 -5.14 10.17
CA ILE A 117 -7.69 -6.41 9.64
C ILE A 117 -7.02 -6.74 8.30
N ALA A 118 -6.83 -5.77 7.40
CA ALA A 118 -6.12 -6.00 6.15
C ALA A 118 -4.65 -6.39 6.40
N LEU A 119 -3.96 -5.69 7.30
CA LEU A 119 -2.58 -5.98 7.69
C LEU A 119 -2.41 -7.38 8.27
N ALA A 120 -3.43 -7.92 8.94
CA ALA A 120 -3.41 -9.29 9.45
C ALA A 120 -3.12 -10.34 8.36
N LEU A 121 -3.57 -10.07 7.12
CA LEU A 121 -3.35 -10.94 5.96
C LEU A 121 -2.18 -10.47 5.10
N ILE A 122 -1.98 -9.16 4.98
CA ILE A 122 -0.91 -8.57 4.17
C ILE A 122 0.46 -8.92 4.76
N LEU A 123 0.69 -8.87 6.07
CA LEU A 123 2.01 -9.14 6.63
C LEU A 123 2.51 -10.58 6.41
N PRO A 124 1.69 -11.63 6.64
CA PRO A 124 2.01 -12.99 6.20
C PRO A 124 2.31 -13.08 4.69
N TYR A 125 1.47 -12.46 3.86
CA TYR A 125 1.67 -12.42 2.40
C TYR A 125 3.00 -11.76 2.00
N LEU A 126 3.34 -10.62 2.61
CA LEU A 126 4.60 -9.91 2.42
C LEU A 126 5.82 -10.71 2.89
N THR A 127 5.62 -11.84 3.55
CA THR A 127 6.67 -12.68 4.11
C THR A 127 6.89 -13.99 3.35
N LEU A 128 6.02 -14.32 2.39
CA LEU A 128 6.19 -15.47 1.49
C LEU A 128 7.59 -15.52 0.84
N ALA A 129 8.14 -16.72 0.60
CA ALA A 129 9.36 -16.85 -0.17
C ALA A 129 9.13 -16.38 -1.63
N ARG A 130 10.08 -15.63 -2.20
CA ARG A 130 10.04 -15.13 -3.58
C ARG A 130 11.12 -15.85 -4.42
N PRO A 131 10.91 -16.05 -5.73
CA PRO A 131 9.83 -15.50 -6.56
C PRO A 131 8.49 -16.22 -6.40
N LEU A 132 7.39 -15.46 -6.39
CA LEU A 132 6.05 -16.03 -6.48
C LEU A 132 5.70 -16.38 -7.94
N ARG A 133 4.90 -17.43 -8.13
CA ARG A 133 4.29 -17.73 -9.44
C ARG A 133 3.36 -16.58 -9.81
N ARG A 134 3.46 -16.04 -11.03
CA ARG A 134 2.75 -14.81 -11.46
C ARG A 134 1.23 -14.87 -11.29
N TRP A 135 0.64 -16.06 -11.35
CA TRP A 135 -0.80 -16.23 -11.19
C TRP A 135 -1.26 -16.09 -9.74
N VAL A 136 -0.39 -16.27 -8.73
CA VAL A 136 -0.76 -16.19 -7.31
C VAL A 136 -1.24 -14.79 -6.90
N PRO A 137 -0.45 -13.69 -7.09
CA PRO A 137 -0.93 -12.35 -6.76
C PRO A 137 -2.16 -11.96 -7.59
N LEU A 138 -2.21 -12.38 -8.86
CA LEU A 138 -3.37 -12.14 -9.72
C LEU A 138 -4.61 -12.85 -9.18
N ALA A 139 -4.51 -14.13 -8.82
CA ALA A 139 -5.63 -14.91 -8.29
C ALA A 139 -6.15 -14.33 -6.97
N ILE A 140 -5.26 -13.85 -6.09
CA ILE A 140 -5.64 -13.14 -4.86
C ILE A 140 -6.41 -11.87 -5.21
N SER A 141 -5.84 -10.99 -6.03
CA SER A 141 -6.49 -9.73 -6.41
C SER A 141 -7.82 -9.98 -7.14
N THR A 142 -7.88 -10.88 -8.12
CA THR A 142 -9.13 -11.19 -8.83
C THR A 142 -10.15 -11.87 -7.92
N GLY A 143 -9.71 -12.72 -6.99
CA GLY A 143 -10.58 -13.35 -6.00
C GLY A 143 -11.23 -12.33 -5.07
N VAL A 144 -10.45 -11.37 -4.57
CA VAL A 144 -10.96 -10.25 -3.76
C VAL A 144 -11.93 -9.39 -4.59
N ALA A 145 -11.56 -9.03 -5.82
CA ALA A 145 -12.44 -8.25 -6.70
C ALA A 145 -13.77 -8.99 -6.99
N ALA A 146 -13.71 -10.29 -7.26
CA ALA A 146 -14.90 -11.11 -7.48
C ALA A 146 -15.76 -11.19 -6.21
N ALA A 147 -15.16 -11.35 -5.03
CA ALA A 147 -15.88 -11.35 -3.76
C ALA A 147 -16.57 -10.01 -3.49
N VAL A 148 -15.92 -8.88 -3.78
CA VAL A 148 -16.52 -7.55 -3.70
C VAL A 148 -17.68 -7.42 -4.67
N VAL A 149 -17.51 -7.76 -5.94
CA VAL A 149 -18.59 -7.69 -6.95
C VAL A 149 -19.77 -8.56 -6.53
N LEU A 150 -19.51 -9.80 -6.11
CA LEU A 150 -20.54 -10.71 -5.63
C LEU A 150 -21.25 -10.15 -4.39
N GLY A 151 -20.50 -9.60 -3.45
CA GLY A 151 -21.04 -8.99 -2.23
C GLY A 151 -21.83 -7.71 -2.46
N VAL A 152 -21.50 -6.94 -3.50
CA VAL A 152 -22.24 -5.74 -3.91
C VAL A 152 -23.50 -6.11 -4.70
N VAL A 153 -23.41 -7.10 -5.61
CA VAL A 153 -24.53 -7.51 -6.46
C VAL A 153 -25.57 -8.31 -5.68
N LEU A 154 -25.14 -9.21 -4.80
CA LEU A 154 -26.04 -10.06 -4.01
C LEU A 154 -26.43 -9.46 -2.66
N GLY A 155 -25.67 -8.47 -2.18
CA GLY A 155 -25.86 -7.87 -0.87
C GLY A 155 -26.68 -6.59 -0.91
N SER A 156 -27.19 -6.19 0.25
CA SER A 156 -27.67 -4.82 0.48
C SER A 156 -26.48 -3.87 0.72
N ARG A 157 -26.70 -2.56 0.78
CA ARG A 157 -25.68 -1.57 1.19
C ARG A 157 -25.01 -1.88 2.55
N GLN A 158 -25.67 -2.70 3.37
CA GLN A 158 -25.22 -3.16 4.68
C GLN A 158 -24.40 -4.46 4.59
N SER A 159 -24.05 -4.94 3.39
CA SER A 159 -23.29 -6.18 3.26
C SER A 159 -21.88 -6.00 3.87
N PRO A 160 -21.33 -7.03 4.54
CA PRO A 160 -19.99 -6.97 5.10
C PRO A 160 -18.91 -6.59 4.08
N PHE A 161 -19.11 -6.88 2.79
CA PHE A 161 -18.17 -6.55 1.72
C PHE A 161 -18.15 -5.05 1.40
N VAL A 162 -19.31 -4.39 1.46
CA VAL A 162 -19.39 -2.93 1.33
C VAL A 162 -18.87 -2.30 2.61
N LEU A 163 -19.22 -2.83 3.78
CA LEU A 163 -18.76 -2.29 5.06
C LEU A 163 -17.24 -2.43 5.26
N LEU A 164 -16.59 -3.44 4.67
CA LEU A 164 -15.14 -3.65 4.70
C LEU A 164 -14.45 -3.19 3.40
N ALA A 165 -14.97 -2.14 2.77
CA ALA A 165 -14.49 -1.68 1.46
C ALA A 165 -12.99 -1.35 1.47
N GLU A 166 -12.50 -0.69 2.52
CA GLU A 166 -11.10 -0.26 2.62
C GLU A 166 -10.20 -1.46 2.84
N THR A 167 -10.63 -2.37 3.73
CA THR A 167 -9.99 -3.67 3.94
C THR A 167 -9.81 -4.42 2.61
N MET A 168 -10.89 -4.58 1.85
CA MET A 168 -10.88 -5.29 0.56
C MET A 168 -10.00 -4.58 -0.48
N ALA A 169 -10.04 -3.26 -0.52
CA ALA A 169 -9.17 -2.48 -1.40
C ALA A 169 -7.69 -2.68 -1.07
N MET A 170 -7.29 -2.72 0.20
CA MET A 170 -5.89 -2.97 0.57
C MET A 170 -5.46 -4.39 0.17
N LEU A 171 -6.31 -5.39 0.41
CA LEU A 171 -6.07 -6.78 0.03
C LEU A 171 -6.00 -6.97 -1.49
N PHE A 172 -6.73 -6.17 -2.25
CA PHE A 172 -6.66 -6.13 -3.70
C PHE A 172 -5.40 -5.43 -4.21
N LEU A 173 -5.16 -4.21 -3.74
CA LEU A 173 -4.15 -3.30 -4.28
C LEU A 173 -2.73 -3.73 -3.92
N VAL A 174 -2.48 -4.21 -2.69
CA VAL A 174 -1.11 -4.51 -2.24
C VAL A 174 -0.45 -5.64 -3.06
N PRO A 175 -1.08 -6.82 -3.24
CA PRO A 175 -0.54 -7.87 -4.10
C PRO A 175 -0.36 -7.43 -5.56
N LEU A 176 -1.33 -6.67 -6.08
CA LEU A 176 -1.28 -6.16 -7.45
C LEU A 176 -0.09 -5.21 -7.62
N ALA A 177 0.07 -4.26 -6.70
CA ALA A 177 1.10 -3.24 -6.79
C ALA A 177 2.51 -3.85 -6.63
N LEU A 178 2.70 -4.70 -5.62
CA LEU A 178 4.03 -5.18 -5.22
C LEU A 178 4.49 -6.44 -5.94
N ASP A 179 3.59 -7.26 -6.48
CA ASP A 179 3.95 -8.54 -7.11
C ASP A 179 3.53 -8.65 -8.59
N VAL A 180 2.68 -7.75 -9.10
CA VAL A 180 2.29 -7.71 -10.54
C VAL A 180 2.88 -6.50 -11.26
N VAL A 181 2.79 -5.31 -10.68
CA VAL A 181 3.22 -4.05 -11.31
C VAL A 181 4.70 -3.78 -11.07
N ASP A 182 5.12 -3.61 -9.81
CA ASP A 182 6.47 -3.19 -9.42
C ASP A 182 7.14 -4.20 -8.48
N ARG A 183 7.33 -5.41 -9.02
CA ARG A 183 7.96 -6.56 -8.34
C ARG A 183 9.29 -6.26 -7.68
N ALA A 184 10.00 -5.28 -8.21
CA ALA A 184 11.33 -4.93 -7.73
C ALA A 184 11.35 -4.41 -6.30
N ILE A 185 10.22 -3.90 -5.80
CA ILE A 185 10.09 -3.43 -4.41
C ILE A 185 10.37 -4.60 -3.44
N LEU A 186 9.87 -5.80 -3.76
CA LEU A 186 10.05 -7.01 -2.96
C LEU A 186 11.21 -7.89 -3.44
N GLU A 187 11.51 -7.85 -4.74
CA GLU A 187 12.50 -8.65 -5.43
C GLU A 187 13.41 -7.77 -6.30
N PRO A 188 14.50 -7.17 -5.79
CA PRO A 188 15.28 -6.13 -6.51
C PRO A 188 15.81 -6.53 -7.89
N ARG A 189 15.90 -7.83 -8.18
CA ARG A 189 16.34 -8.38 -9.48
C ARG A 189 15.19 -8.77 -10.42
N ALA A 190 13.94 -8.63 -9.98
CA ALA A 190 12.80 -8.99 -10.80
C ALA A 190 12.64 -8.00 -11.97
N PRO A 191 12.39 -8.51 -13.19
CA PRO A 191 12.16 -7.65 -14.33
C PRO A 191 10.85 -6.88 -14.17
N THR A 192 10.86 -5.60 -14.54
CA THR A 192 9.66 -4.74 -14.51
C THR A 192 9.44 -4.06 -15.86
N SER A 193 8.19 -3.72 -16.15
CA SER A 193 7.81 -2.98 -17.36
C SER A 193 7.58 -1.52 -17.00
N ALA A 194 8.32 -0.62 -17.65
CA ALA A 194 8.19 0.81 -17.43
C ALA A 194 6.76 1.31 -17.69
N VAL A 195 6.13 0.86 -18.77
CA VAL A 195 4.75 1.23 -19.13
C VAL A 195 3.77 0.86 -18.02
N ARG A 196 3.84 -0.38 -17.51
CA ARG A 196 2.96 -0.82 -16.41
C ARG A 196 3.20 0.00 -15.14
N ARG A 197 4.46 0.26 -14.81
CA ARG A 197 4.83 1.03 -13.61
C ARG A 197 4.36 2.48 -13.68
N TYR A 198 4.62 3.18 -14.78
CA TYR A 198 4.18 4.58 -14.93
C TYR A 198 2.67 4.71 -15.10
N GLY A 199 2.02 3.78 -15.80
CA GLY A 199 0.56 3.72 -15.85
C GLY A 199 -0.07 3.51 -14.48
N TRP A 200 0.53 2.65 -13.65
CA TRP A 200 0.13 2.46 -12.26
C TRP A 200 0.33 3.72 -11.42
N TYR A 201 1.49 4.38 -11.53
CA TYR A 201 1.74 5.63 -10.79
C TYR A 201 0.76 6.74 -11.20
N ALA A 202 0.46 6.85 -12.50
CA ALA A 202 -0.55 7.78 -12.98
C ALA A 202 -1.92 7.47 -12.37
N MET A 203 -2.34 6.21 -12.33
CA MET A 203 -3.59 5.78 -11.68
C MET A 203 -3.62 6.12 -10.19
N LEU A 204 -2.55 5.82 -9.45
CA LEU A 204 -2.44 6.12 -8.02
C LEU A 204 -2.52 7.62 -7.70
N VAL A 205 -2.19 8.50 -8.65
CA VAL A 205 -2.31 9.96 -8.50
C VAL A 205 -3.68 10.46 -8.98
N VAL A 206 -4.14 9.97 -10.12
CA VAL A 206 -5.39 10.43 -10.75
C VAL A 206 -6.61 10.03 -9.93
N VAL A 207 -6.64 8.83 -9.34
CA VAL A 207 -7.81 8.36 -8.58
C VAL A 207 -8.11 9.24 -7.36
N PRO A 208 -7.15 9.53 -6.45
CA PRO A 208 -7.41 10.43 -5.33
C PRO A 208 -7.80 11.84 -5.77
N LEU A 209 -7.17 12.37 -6.84
CA LEU A 209 -7.54 13.68 -7.39
C LEU A 209 -8.97 13.69 -7.93
N ALA A 210 -9.38 12.65 -8.67
CA ALA A 210 -10.74 12.53 -9.17
C ALA A 210 -11.76 12.48 -8.02
N VAL A 211 -11.49 11.70 -6.95
CA VAL A 211 -12.36 11.63 -5.77
C VAL A 211 -12.49 12.99 -5.07
N VAL A 212 -11.38 13.73 -4.96
CA VAL A 212 -11.36 15.08 -4.41
C VAL A 212 -12.18 16.06 -5.25
N LEU A 213 -12.06 15.99 -6.59
CA LEU A 213 -12.74 16.89 -7.53
C LEU A 213 -14.23 16.60 -7.65
N LEU A 214 -14.64 15.33 -7.59
CA LEU A 214 -16.05 14.93 -7.64
C LEU A 214 -16.84 15.40 -6.42
N GLY A 215 -16.17 15.64 -5.28
CA GLY A 215 -16.83 16.08 -4.05
C GLY A 215 -17.70 15.00 -3.41
N THR A 216 -18.32 15.30 -2.27
CA THR A 216 -19.22 14.39 -1.55
C THR A 216 -20.61 14.32 -2.16
N ASP A 217 -21.07 15.40 -2.78
CA ASP A 217 -22.44 15.51 -3.30
C ASP A 217 -22.68 14.59 -4.49
N ALA A 218 -21.67 14.36 -5.33
CA ALA A 218 -21.75 13.39 -6.43
C ALA A 218 -21.87 11.93 -5.94
N ARG A 219 -21.64 11.67 -4.65
CA ARG A 219 -21.67 10.34 -4.02
C ARG A 219 -22.96 10.06 -3.26
N SER A 220 -23.77 11.07 -2.96
CA SER A 220 -25.06 10.89 -2.31
C SER A 220 -26.13 10.52 -3.34
N GLY A 221 -26.56 9.25 -3.37
CA GLY A 221 -27.64 8.80 -4.25
C GLY A 221 -27.69 7.29 -4.46
N ASP A 222 -28.45 6.84 -5.46
CA ASP A 222 -28.56 5.44 -5.91
C ASP A 222 -27.80 5.19 -7.23
N GLY A 223 -27.69 3.91 -7.63
CA GLY A 223 -27.11 3.52 -8.90
C GLY A 223 -25.61 3.82 -8.98
N PHE A 224 -25.19 4.67 -9.92
CA PHE A 224 -23.78 5.03 -10.12
C PHE A 224 -23.17 5.75 -8.91
N ALA A 225 -23.99 6.44 -8.10
CA ALA A 225 -23.52 7.09 -6.88
C ALA A 225 -22.94 6.09 -5.87
N VAL A 226 -23.44 4.85 -5.83
CA VAL A 226 -22.89 3.78 -4.96
C VAL A 226 -21.47 3.41 -5.39
N VAL A 227 -21.20 3.40 -6.70
CA VAL A 227 -19.85 3.14 -7.22
C VAL A 227 -18.90 4.28 -6.86
N LEU A 228 -19.39 5.53 -6.95
CA LEU A 228 -18.61 6.70 -6.56
C LEU A 228 -18.37 6.77 -5.05
N ASP A 229 -19.35 6.37 -4.23
CA ASP A 229 -19.20 6.23 -2.79
C ASP A 229 -18.17 5.16 -2.44
N TYR A 230 -18.26 3.98 -3.07
CA TYR A 230 -17.27 2.93 -2.91
C TYR A 230 -15.87 3.40 -3.31
N LEU A 231 -15.73 4.10 -4.45
CA LEU A 231 -14.47 4.71 -4.87
C LEU A 231 -13.96 5.74 -3.84
N GLY A 232 -14.89 6.50 -3.26
CA GLY A 232 -14.63 7.45 -2.18
C GLY A 232 -14.13 6.80 -0.89
N ARG A 233 -14.39 5.51 -0.65
CA ARG A 233 -13.79 4.77 0.47
C ARG A 233 -12.45 4.16 0.08
N VAL A 234 -12.41 3.52 -1.08
CA VAL A 234 -11.19 2.88 -1.63
C VAL A 234 -10.02 3.86 -1.82
N HIS A 235 -10.28 5.16 -1.97
CA HIS A 235 -9.24 6.15 -2.20
C HIS A 235 -8.16 6.21 -1.11
N GLU A 236 -8.50 5.88 0.14
CA GLU A 236 -7.54 5.87 1.25
C GLU A 236 -6.49 4.77 1.07
N SER A 237 -6.95 3.58 0.69
CA SER A 237 -6.10 2.44 0.32
C SER A 237 -5.21 2.78 -0.88
N VAL A 238 -5.72 3.55 -1.84
CA VAL A 238 -4.95 4.06 -2.98
C VAL A 238 -3.84 5.01 -2.51
N ILE A 239 -4.15 5.95 -1.60
CA ILE A 239 -3.15 6.86 -1.01
C ILE A 239 -2.10 6.08 -0.22
N GLY A 240 -2.50 5.09 0.57
CA GLY A 240 -1.56 4.24 1.30
C GLY A 240 -0.58 3.53 0.36
N VAL A 241 -1.10 2.93 -0.72
CA VAL A 241 -0.24 2.27 -1.73
C VAL A 241 0.60 3.27 -2.51
N LEU A 242 0.11 4.48 -2.79
CA LEU A 242 0.90 5.58 -3.36
C LEU A 242 2.09 5.93 -2.48
N LEU A 243 1.88 6.13 -1.17
CA LEU A 243 2.95 6.45 -0.23
C LEU A 243 3.98 5.32 -0.13
N VAL A 244 3.53 4.06 -0.17
CA VAL A 244 4.44 2.89 -0.25
C VAL A 244 5.36 2.98 -1.47
N HIS A 245 4.83 3.33 -2.64
CA HIS A 245 5.64 3.45 -3.87
C HIS A 245 6.54 4.67 -3.86
N VAL A 246 6.04 5.83 -3.40
CA VAL A 246 6.85 7.04 -3.25
C VAL A 246 8.05 6.76 -2.34
N TYR A 247 7.85 6.07 -1.22
CA TYR A 247 8.94 5.78 -0.31
C TYR A 247 9.88 4.68 -0.83
N LEU A 248 9.36 3.49 -1.18
CA LEU A 248 10.20 2.35 -1.52
C LEU A 248 10.75 2.43 -2.95
N ALA A 249 9.92 2.76 -3.94
CA ALA A 249 10.32 2.75 -5.35
C ALA A 249 11.06 4.02 -5.75
N VAL A 250 10.58 5.20 -5.35
CA VAL A 250 11.21 6.48 -5.69
C VAL A 250 12.30 6.83 -4.67
N GLY A 251 11.95 6.86 -3.39
CA GLY A 251 12.83 7.28 -2.31
C GLY A 251 14.04 6.36 -2.09
N LEU A 252 13.79 5.06 -1.88
CA LEU A 252 14.82 4.04 -1.71
C LEU A 252 15.30 3.41 -3.02
N ARG A 253 14.77 3.87 -4.16
CA ARG A 253 15.14 3.39 -5.50
C ARG A 253 15.00 1.87 -5.68
N ARG A 254 14.02 1.23 -5.00
CA ARG A 254 13.73 -0.20 -5.15
C ARG A 254 12.83 -0.49 -6.35
N SER A 255 13.08 0.14 -7.48
CA SER A 255 12.38 -0.13 -8.73
C SER A 255 13.26 -0.96 -9.68
N GLY A 256 12.62 -1.77 -10.51
CA GLY A 256 13.32 -2.79 -11.29
C GLY A 256 14.04 -2.20 -12.49
N SER A 257 15.15 -2.82 -12.86
CA SER A 257 15.79 -2.57 -14.16
C SER A 257 14.79 -2.83 -15.29
N PRO A 258 14.81 -2.02 -16.36
CA PRO A 258 13.99 -2.28 -17.53
C PRO A 258 14.22 -3.71 -18.04
N LEU A 259 13.15 -4.37 -18.48
CA LEU A 259 13.28 -5.59 -19.27
C LEU A 259 14.30 -5.32 -20.40
N PRO A 260 15.27 -6.22 -20.65
CA PRO A 260 16.13 -6.09 -21.82
C PRO A 260 15.22 -5.99 -23.04
N ALA A 261 15.48 -5.00 -23.91
CA ALA A 261 14.74 -4.84 -25.15
C ALA A 261 14.71 -6.21 -25.84
N SER A 262 13.51 -6.73 -26.15
CA SER A 262 13.39 -7.99 -26.86
C SER A 262 14.33 -7.91 -28.06
N PRO A 263 15.31 -8.82 -28.22
CA PRO A 263 16.18 -8.80 -29.36
C PRO A 263 15.24 -8.77 -30.56
N HIS A 264 15.35 -7.73 -31.39
CA HIS A 264 14.60 -7.62 -32.62
C HIS A 264 14.67 -9.00 -33.26
N ARG A 265 13.53 -9.71 -33.33
CA ARG A 265 13.44 -10.90 -34.16
C ARG A 265 13.75 -10.37 -35.55
N SER A 266 15.00 -10.54 -35.97
CA SER A 266 15.36 -10.45 -37.36
C SER A 266 14.51 -11.53 -38.01
N GLU A 267 13.39 -11.10 -38.59
CA GLU A 267 12.60 -11.93 -39.48
C GLU A 267 13.58 -12.46 -40.51
N SER A 268 13.89 -13.75 -40.40
CA SER A 268 14.42 -14.52 -41.51
C SER A 268 13.32 -14.48 -42.58
N ARG A 269 13.44 -13.49 -43.48
CA ARG A 269 12.80 -13.55 -44.78
C ARG A 269 13.50 -14.67 -45.54
N ASP A 270 12.84 -15.82 -45.59
CA ASP A 270 12.96 -16.77 -46.70
C ASP A 270 11.79 -16.51 -47.66
#